data_AF-A0A8X6WEG9-F1
#
_entry.id   AF-A0A8X6WEG9-F1
#
_cell.length_a   1.000
_cell.length_b   1.000
_cell.length_c   1.000
_cell.angle_alpha   90.00
_cell.angle_beta   90.00
_cell.angle_gamma   90.00
#
_symmetry.space_group_name_H-M   'P 1'
#
loop_
_entity.id
_entity.type
_entity.pdbx_description
1 polymer ?
#
loop_
_entity_poly.entity_id
_entity_poly.type
_entity_poly.pdbx_seq_one_letter_code
_entity_poly.pdbx_strand_id
1 'polypeptide(L)'
;MKNQSWISMKAEEIEEAEEIWIKKVQEENFGVEINCLKGNKNLPKDSKTRELNPFLNEKGIVRINGRLHQSTLSCHEKHPILIPGKIRFTKFLVKDAHEKVVHSSVADTLIQVREKYWIPKERQIIKSIVRKCFVCKKIQFRPCTQIMTPLPRDRIEQSPPFAVTGLDFAGLIYSGSQN
;
A
#
# COMPACT_ATOMS: atom_id res chain seq x y z
N MET A 1 -22.24 -26.19 -21.25
CA MET A 1 -21.19 -25.33 -20.66
C MET A 1 -21.70 -24.85 -19.31
N LYS A 2 -21.06 -25.27 -18.21
CA LYS A 2 -21.57 -24.99 -16.86
C LYS A 2 -21.34 -23.52 -16.51
N ASN A 3 -22.42 -22.78 -16.25
CA ASN A 3 -22.42 -21.46 -15.64
C ASN A 3 -21.70 -21.55 -14.29
N GLN A 4 -20.46 -21.08 -14.21
CA GLN A 4 -19.84 -20.75 -12.95
C GLN A 4 -20.47 -19.44 -12.47
N SER A 5 -21.56 -19.58 -11.72
CA SER A 5 -22.01 -18.54 -10.81
C SER A 5 -20.87 -18.36 -9.80
N TRP A 6 -20.19 -17.22 -9.88
CA TRP A 6 -19.28 -16.80 -8.82
C TRP A 6 -20.14 -16.62 -7.58
N ILE A 7 -19.99 -17.51 -6.60
CA ILE A 7 -20.63 -17.34 -5.30
C ILE A 7 -20.07 -16.04 -4.73
N SER A 8 -20.91 -15.01 -4.65
CA SER A 8 -20.55 -13.76 -3.98
C SER A 8 -20.34 -14.09 -2.51
N MET A 9 -19.08 -14.06 -2.06
CA MET A 9 -18.77 -14.24 -0.64
C MET A 9 -19.44 -13.13 0.16
N LYS A 10 -20.05 -13.49 1.29
CA LYS A 10 -20.66 -12.51 2.20
C LYS A 10 -19.56 -11.73 2.93
N ALA A 11 -19.86 -10.50 3.34
CA ALA A 11 -18.92 -9.69 4.12
C ALA A 11 -18.45 -10.42 5.39
N GLU A 12 -19.37 -11.11 6.06
CA GLU A 12 -19.10 -11.93 7.25
C GLU A 12 -18.06 -13.02 6.98
N GLU A 13 -18.18 -13.75 5.86
CA GLU A 13 -17.23 -14.81 5.49
C GLU A 13 -15.82 -14.26 5.22
N ILE A 14 -15.72 -13.05 4.67
CA ILE A 14 -14.45 -12.37 4.41
C ILE A 14 -13.80 -11.95 5.73
N GLU A 15 -14.57 -11.39 6.65
CA GLU A 15 -14.08 -11.00 7.98
C GLU A 15 -13.61 -12.20 8.79
N GLU A 16 -14.38 -13.29 8.80
CA GLU A 16 -14.00 -14.54 9.47
C GLU A 16 -12.71 -15.13 8.87
N ALA A 17 -12.61 -15.18 7.54
CA ALA A 17 -11.41 -15.65 6.87
C ALA A 17 -10.19 -14.78 7.23
N GLU A 18 -10.35 -13.45 7.26
CA GLU A 18 -9.29 -12.53 7.68
C GLU A 18 -8.83 -12.82 9.12
N GLU A 19 -9.78 -12.99 10.05
CA GLU A 19 -9.48 -13.31 11.45
C GLU A 19 -8.73 -14.64 11.60
N ILE A 20 -9.12 -15.67 10.84
CA ILE A 20 -8.43 -16.97 10.84
C ILE A 20 -6.98 -16.81 10.39
N TRP A 21 -6.73 -16.07 9.30
CA TRP A 21 -5.38 -15.83 8.81
C TRP A 21 -4.53 -15.05 9.82
N ILE A 22 -5.11 -14.04 10.47
CA ILE A 22 -4.44 -13.26 11.51
C ILE A 22 -4.04 -14.16 12.68
N LYS A 23 -4.96 -14.99 13.19
CA LYS A 23 -4.67 -15.90 14.31
C LYS A 23 -3.53 -16.85 13.96
N LYS A 24 -3.60 -17.49 12.79
CA LYS A 24 -2.55 -18.42 12.34
C LYS A 24 -1.18 -17.74 12.25
N VAL A 25 -1.14 -16.56 11.65
CA VAL A 25 0.09 -15.75 11.54
C VAL A 25 0.65 -15.37 12.92
N GLN A 26 -0.21 -15.02 13.87
CA GLN A 26 0.20 -14.68 15.22
C GLN A 26 0.69 -15.90 15.99
N GLU A 27 0.05 -17.05 15.87
CA GLU A 27 0.50 -18.30 16.50
C GLU A 27 1.89 -18.72 16.01
N GLU A 28 2.15 -18.62 14.70
CA GLU A 28 3.43 -18.96 14.10
C GLU A 28 4.58 -18.02 14.53
N ASN A 29 4.30 -16.75 14.84
CA ASN A 29 5.33 -15.74 15.11
C ASN A 29 5.41 -15.25 16.56
N PHE A 30 4.34 -15.40 17.33
CA PHE A 30 4.17 -14.91 18.70
C PHE A 30 3.65 -16.00 19.64
N GLY A 31 3.87 -17.28 19.32
CA GLY A 31 3.33 -18.40 20.10
C GLY A 31 3.74 -18.39 21.58
N VAL A 32 4.98 -17.97 21.89
CA VAL A 32 5.45 -17.83 23.28
C VAL A 32 4.66 -16.74 24.00
N GLU A 33 4.53 -15.57 23.38
CA GLU A 33 3.77 -14.44 23.92
C GLU A 33 2.31 -14.79 24.11
N ILE A 34 1.68 -15.47 23.15
CA ILE A 34 0.28 -15.93 23.23
C ILE A 34 0.10 -16.88 24.42
N ASN A 35 1.01 -17.83 24.60
CA ASN A 35 0.94 -18.77 25.72
C ASN A 35 1.12 -18.08 27.08
N CYS A 36 2.01 -17.08 27.16
CA CYS A 36 2.15 -16.25 28.35
C CYS A 36 0.87 -15.45 28.64
N LEU A 37 0.29 -14.80 27.62
CA LEU A 37 -0.93 -14.00 27.75
C LEU A 37 -2.14 -14.86 28.14
N LYS A 38 -2.30 -16.06 27.56
CA LYS A 38 -3.35 -17.02 27.95
C LYS A 38 -3.22 -17.44 29.42
N GLY A 39 -2.00 -17.58 29.91
CA GLY A 39 -1.72 -17.98 31.29
C GLY A 39 -1.67 -16.83 32.30
N ASN A 40 -2.03 -15.59 31.92
CA ASN A 40 -1.81 -14.38 32.73
C ASN A 40 -0.39 -14.26 33.30
N LYS A 41 0.61 -14.73 32.54
CA LYS A 41 2.03 -14.66 32.89
C LYS A 41 2.66 -13.42 32.26
N ASN A 42 3.69 -12.90 32.92
CA ASN A 42 4.52 -11.86 32.34
C ASN A 42 5.20 -12.33 31.05
N LEU A 43 5.26 -11.44 30.07
CA LEU A 43 5.99 -11.70 28.82
C LEU A 43 7.50 -11.84 29.08
N PRO A 44 8.21 -12.66 28.28
CA PRO A 44 9.66 -12.80 28.38
C PRO A 44 10.35 -11.44 28.30
N LYS A 45 11.43 -11.25 29.10
CA LYS A 45 12.18 -9.98 29.12
C LYS A 45 12.77 -9.63 27.75
N ASP A 46 13.12 -10.63 26.95
CA ASP A 46 13.71 -10.47 25.63
C ASP A 46 12.68 -10.28 24.51
N SER A 47 11.39 -10.36 24.83
CA SER A 47 10.34 -10.19 23.82
C SER A 47 10.23 -8.73 23.40
N LYS A 48 10.46 -8.48 22.11
CA LYS A 48 10.36 -7.15 21.49
C LYS A 48 8.94 -6.59 21.49
N THR A 49 7.94 -7.42 21.76
CA THR A 49 6.54 -7.01 21.82
C THR A 49 6.14 -6.60 23.23
N ARG A 50 6.93 -6.92 24.26
CA ARG A 50 6.62 -6.60 25.67
C ARG A 50 6.43 -5.11 25.92
N GLU A 51 7.26 -4.27 25.31
CA GLU A 51 7.17 -2.81 25.42
C GLU A 51 5.89 -2.23 24.80
N LEU A 52 5.24 -3.00 23.92
CA LEU A 52 3.99 -2.60 23.25
C LEU A 52 2.76 -2.90 24.11
N ASN A 53 2.92 -3.42 25.33
CA ASN A 53 1.83 -3.79 26.24
C ASN A 53 0.71 -4.60 25.54
N PRO A 54 1.04 -5.76 24.94
CA PRO A 54 0.07 -6.52 24.17
C PRO A 54 -0.88 -7.29 25.10
N PHE A 55 -2.10 -7.50 24.63
CA PHE A 55 -3.12 -8.29 25.32
C PHE A 55 -3.85 -9.20 24.32
N LEU A 56 -4.46 -10.26 24.84
CA LEU A 56 -5.27 -11.17 24.05
C LEU A 56 -6.73 -10.73 24.16
N ASN A 57 -7.41 -10.51 23.02
CA ASN A 57 -8.84 -10.21 23.04
C ASN A 57 -9.68 -11.50 23.19
N GLU A 58 -11.01 -11.34 23.33
CA GLU A 58 -11.97 -12.45 23.45
C GLU A 58 -11.92 -13.44 22.28
N LYS A 59 -11.51 -12.95 21.09
CA LYS A 59 -11.36 -13.78 19.89
C LYS A 59 -10.02 -14.52 19.83
N GLY A 60 -9.13 -14.36 20.80
CA GLY A 60 -7.80 -14.98 20.80
C GLY A 60 -6.78 -14.30 19.87
N ILE A 61 -7.02 -13.05 19.50
CA ILE A 61 -6.13 -12.23 18.67
C ILE A 61 -5.30 -11.31 19.57
N VAL A 62 -4.00 -11.26 19.33
CA VAL A 62 -3.08 -10.36 20.03
C VAL A 62 -3.27 -8.93 19.51
N ARG A 63 -3.58 -8.02 20.43
CA ARG A 63 -3.75 -6.59 20.19
C ARG A 63 -2.84 -5.78 21.10
N ILE A 64 -2.65 -4.51 20.77
CA ILE A 64 -1.83 -3.59 21.54
C ILE A 64 -2.71 -2.66 22.37
N ASN A 65 -2.36 -2.49 23.64
CA ASN A 65 -2.95 -1.42 24.45
C ASN A 65 -2.31 -0.08 24.09
N GLY A 66 -3.16 0.93 23.93
CA GLY A 66 -2.75 2.29 23.61
C GLY A 66 -3.12 3.28 24.70
N ARG A 67 -2.79 4.55 24.52
CA ARG A 67 -3.21 5.64 25.42
C ARG A 67 -4.58 6.23 25.06
N LEU A 68 -5.22 5.72 24.01
CA LEU A 68 -6.44 6.26 23.41
C LEU A 68 -7.72 5.62 23.95
N HIS A 69 -7.68 4.95 25.10
CA HIS A 69 -8.84 4.25 25.67
C HIS A 69 -10.09 5.14 25.82
N GLN A 70 -9.91 6.41 26.21
CA GLN A 70 -10.99 7.38 26.41
C GLN A 70 -11.44 8.12 25.14
N SER A 71 -10.81 7.86 23.99
CA SER A 71 -11.20 8.52 22.73
C SER A 71 -12.54 7.99 22.20
N THR A 72 -13.15 8.68 21.24
CA THR A 72 -14.33 8.20 20.50
C THR A 72 -13.97 7.33 19.29
N LEU A 73 -12.70 6.98 19.12
CA LEU A 73 -12.21 6.17 18.00
C LEU A 73 -12.73 4.72 18.05
N SER A 74 -12.63 4.04 16.91
CA SER A 74 -13.01 2.64 16.80
C SER A 74 -12.12 1.72 17.66
N CYS A 75 -12.61 0.52 17.95
CA CYS A 75 -11.83 -0.48 18.69
C CYS A 75 -10.50 -0.82 17.97
N HIS A 76 -10.52 -0.83 16.64
CA HIS A 76 -9.33 -1.12 15.82
C HIS A 76 -8.25 -0.05 15.95
N GLU A 77 -8.63 1.22 16.02
CA GLU A 77 -7.69 2.33 16.16
C GLU A 77 -7.15 2.43 17.59
N LYS A 78 -8.01 2.16 18.59
CA LYS A 78 -7.60 2.14 20.01
C LYS A 78 -6.68 0.97 20.31
N HIS A 79 -7.00 -0.19 19.74
CA HIS A 79 -6.38 -1.48 20.00
C HIS A 79 -5.99 -2.19 18.70
N PRO A 80 -4.96 -1.68 18.01
CA PRO A 80 -4.55 -2.22 16.72
C PRO A 80 -4.06 -3.66 16.88
N ILE A 81 -4.31 -4.46 15.83
CA ILE A 81 -3.93 -5.86 15.78
C ILE A 81 -2.43 -5.98 15.53
N LEU A 82 -1.73 -6.72 16.39
CA LEU A 82 -0.29 -6.90 16.24
C LEU A 82 0.01 -7.88 15.10
N ILE A 83 0.71 -7.41 14.07
CA ILE A 83 1.09 -8.21 12.90
C ILE A 83 2.62 -8.29 12.80
N PRO A 84 3.21 -9.48 12.58
CA PRO A 84 4.65 -9.62 12.40
C PRO A 84 5.12 -8.93 11.12
N GLY A 85 6.31 -8.31 11.13
CA GLY A 85 6.72 -7.44 10.02
C GLY A 85 7.17 -8.16 8.74
N LYS A 86 8.00 -9.21 8.84
CA LYS A 86 8.72 -9.78 7.69
C LYS A 86 8.07 -11.06 7.13
N ILE A 87 6.77 -11.06 6.93
CA ILE A 87 6.06 -12.21 6.34
C ILE A 87 5.25 -11.82 5.10
N ARG A 88 4.80 -12.83 4.34
CA ARG A 88 4.05 -12.61 3.10
C ARG A 88 2.69 -11.95 3.35
N PHE A 89 2.01 -12.32 4.43
CA PHE A 89 0.72 -11.73 4.82
C PHE A 89 0.80 -10.21 4.98
N THR A 90 1.81 -9.71 5.70
CA THR A 90 2.06 -8.27 5.89
C THR A 90 2.29 -7.53 4.59
N LYS A 91 2.93 -8.18 3.60
CA LYS A 91 3.10 -7.57 2.27
C LYS A 91 1.77 -7.37 1.56
N PHE A 92 0.85 -8.34 1.66
CA PHE A 92 -0.47 -8.23 1.05
C PHE A 92 -1.31 -7.15 1.74
N LEU A 93 -1.30 -7.11 3.06
CA LEU A 93 -2.00 -6.10 3.86
C LEU A 93 -1.51 -4.68 3.54
N VAL A 94 -0.20 -4.47 3.47
CA VAL A 94 0.36 -3.17 3.08
C VAL A 94 0.05 -2.84 1.62
N LYS A 95 0.03 -3.82 0.72
CA LYS A 95 -0.31 -3.60 -0.69
C LYS A 95 -1.77 -3.18 -0.85
N ASP A 96 -2.68 -3.85 -0.15
CA ASP A 96 -4.11 -3.48 -0.10
C ASP A 96 -4.30 -2.07 0.45
N ALA A 97 -3.66 -1.74 1.58
CA ALA A 97 -3.70 -0.38 2.13
C ALA A 97 -3.14 0.66 1.15
N HIS A 98 -2.08 0.33 0.42
CA HIS A 98 -1.46 1.20 -0.59
C HIS A 98 -2.38 1.44 -1.81
N GLU A 99 -3.15 0.43 -2.21
CA GLU A 99 -4.14 0.53 -3.28
C GLU A 99 -5.38 1.33 -2.83
N LYS A 100 -5.82 1.17 -1.57
CA LYS A 100 -6.91 1.95 -0.96
C LYS A 100 -6.63 3.46 -0.93
N VAL A 101 -5.38 3.85 -0.64
CA VAL A 101 -4.95 5.26 -0.71
C VAL A 101 -4.55 5.70 -2.12
N VAL A 102 -4.95 4.95 -3.15
CA VAL A 102 -4.77 5.28 -4.58
C VAL A 102 -3.31 5.59 -4.93
N HIS A 103 -2.39 4.72 -4.48
CA HIS A 103 -0.97 4.86 -4.76
C HIS A 103 -0.33 6.19 -4.32
N SER A 104 -0.88 6.82 -3.27
CA SER A 104 -0.33 8.04 -2.68
C SER A 104 1.01 7.80 -1.95
N SER A 105 1.32 8.58 -0.92
CA SER A 105 2.60 8.56 -0.25
C SER A 105 2.78 7.36 0.68
N VAL A 106 4.03 7.13 1.07
CA VAL A 106 4.38 6.17 2.13
C VAL A 106 3.73 6.58 3.47
N ALA A 107 3.52 7.87 3.71
CA ALA A 107 2.90 8.36 4.93
C ALA A 107 1.40 8.05 4.96
N ASP A 108 0.69 8.24 3.85
CA ASP A 108 -0.75 7.93 3.76
C ASP A 108 -0.99 6.43 3.90
N THR A 109 -0.16 5.63 3.23
CA THR A 109 -0.21 4.16 3.36
C THR A 109 0.04 3.73 4.81
N LEU A 110 0.95 4.42 5.52
CA LEU A 110 1.24 4.15 6.94
C LEU A 110 0.03 4.48 7.83
N ILE A 111 -0.65 5.60 7.58
CA ILE A 111 -1.86 5.99 8.31
C ILE A 111 -2.94 4.93 8.09
N GLN A 112 -3.19 4.55 6.84
CA GLN A 112 -4.20 3.54 6.48
C GLN A 112 -3.94 2.18 7.14
N VAL A 113 -2.67 1.76 7.25
CA VAL A 113 -2.30 0.52 7.95
C VAL A 113 -2.58 0.63 9.45
N ARG A 114 -2.27 1.79 10.05
CA ARG A 114 -2.41 2.04 11.49
C ARG A 114 -3.85 2.12 11.98
N GLU A 115 -4.82 2.33 11.10
CA GLU A 115 -6.24 2.29 11.45
C GLU A 115 -6.67 0.94 12.03
N LYS A 116 -6.00 -0.16 11.63
CA LYS A 116 -6.38 -1.52 12.06
C LYS A 116 -5.22 -2.36 12.59
N TYR A 117 -3.98 -2.09 12.16
CA TYR A 117 -2.85 -2.97 12.42
C TYR A 117 -1.65 -2.21 12.97
N TRP A 118 -0.88 -2.92 13.80
CA TRP A 118 0.41 -2.46 14.28
C TRP A 118 1.49 -3.43 13.84
N ILE A 119 2.43 -2.94 13.03
CA ILE A 119 3.52 -3.73 12.48
C ILE A 119 4.87 -3.21 13.00
N PRO A 120 5.69 -4.04 13.67
CA PRO A 120 7.03 -3.63 14.08
C PRO A 120 7.88 -3.21 12.86
N LYS A 121 8.47 -2.01 12.93
CA LYS A 121 9.26 -1.41 11.84
C LYS A 121 8.46 -1.21 10.54
N GLU A 122 7.15 -1.00 10.65
CA GLU A 122 6.21 -0.79 9.53
C GLU A 122 6.72 0.17 8.46
N ARG A 123 7.25 1.35 8.83
CA ARG A 123 7.68 2.38 7.86
C ARG A 123 8.74 1.84 6.90
N GLN A 124 9.66 1.00 7.38
CA GLN A 124 10.70 0.39 6.55
C GLN A 124 10.10 -0.62 5.56
N ILE A 125 9.14 -1.42 6.03
CA ILE A 125 8.43 -2.43 5.23
C ILE A 125 7.58 -1.75 4.16
N ILE A 126 6.77 -0.77 4.55
CA ILE A 126 5.91 0.01 3.65
C ILE A 126 6.76 0.70 2.58
N LYS A 127 7.83 1.40 2.98
CA LYS A 127 8.75 2.03 2.03
C LYS A 127 9.35 1.02 1.04
N SER A 128 9.68 -0.19 1.49
CA SER A 128 10.18 -1.25 0.61
C SER A 128 9.12 -1.75 -0.38
N ILE A 129 7.85 -1.79 0.01
CA ILE A 129 6.75 -2.29 -0.82
C ILE A 129 6.37 -1.22 -1.85
N VAL A 130 6.15 0.03 -1.42
CA VAL A 130 5.81 1.16 -2.29
C VAL A 130 6.89 1.38 -3.36
N ARG A 131 8.17 1.29 -3.00
CA ARG A 131 9.28 1.37 -3.98
C ARG A 131 9.27 0.27 -5.04
N LYS A 132 8.65 -0.88 -4.76
CA LYS A 132 8.52 -2.00 -5.71
C LYS A 132 7.21 -1.94 -6.49
N CYS A 133 6.28 -1.04 -6.13
CA CYS A 133 5.02 -0.85 -6.83
C CYS A 133 5.27 -0.38 -8.27
N PHE A 134 4.74 -1.12 -9.24
CA PHE A 134 4.87 -0.78 -10.65
C PHE A 134 4.16 0.52 -11.00
N VAL A 135 2.95 0.75 -10.46
CA VAL A 135 2.17 1.98 -10.70
C VAL A 135 2.93 3.21 -10.22
N CYS A 136 3.44 3.19 -8.98
CA CYS A 136 4.25 4.28 -8.44
C CYS A 136 5.54 4.49 -9.25
N LYS A 137 6.22 3.42 -9.67
CA LYS A 137 7.41 3.53 -10.52
C LYS A 137 7.10 4.20 -11.86
N LYS A 138 5.96 3.86 -12.48
CA LYS A 138 5.52 4.46 -13.74
C LYS A 138 5.21 5.95 -13.56
N ILE A 139 4.51 6.32 -12.49
CA ILE A 139 4.17 7.73 -12.19
C ILE A 139 5.42 8.55 -11.84
N GLN A 140 6.36 7.98 -11.08
CA GLN A 140 7.60 8.66 -10.67
C GLN A 140 8.70 8.61 -11.74
N PHE A 141 8.45 7.93 -12.87
CA PHE A 141 9.43 7.82 -13.94
C PHE A 141 9.74 9.22 -14.47
N ARG A 142 11.02 9.60 -14.43
CA ARG A 142 11.44 10.88 -15.00
C ARG A 142 11.40 10.76 -16.52
N PRO A 143 10.83 11.74 -17.24
CA PRO A 143 10.92 11.74 -18.69
C PRO A 143 12.40 11.71 -19.10
N CYS A 144 12.73 10.93 -20.12
CA CYS A 144 14.04 10.98 -20.72
C CYS A 144 14.32 12.41 -21.17
N THR A 145 15.49 12.93 -20.85
CA THR A 145 15.94 14.20 -21.44
C THR A 145 16.16 13.96 -22.92
N GLN A 146 15.44 14.68 -23.77
CA GLN A 146 15.67 14.64 -25.21
C GLN A 146 17.08 15.18 -25.48
N ILE A 147 17.97 14.33 -25.99
CA ILE A 147 19.23 14.80 -26.56
C ILE A 147 18.86 15.42 -27.90
N MET A 148 18.89 16.74 -27.98
CA MET A 148 18.68 17.42 -29.25
C MET A 148 19.88 17.14 -30.16
N THR A 149 19.60 16.71 -31.38
CA THR A 149 20.62 16.65 -32.43
C THR A 149 21.09 18.07 -32.77
N PRO A 150 22.33 18.24 -33.29
CA PRO A 150 22.77 19.52 -33.82
C PRO A 150 21.73 20.09 -34.79
N LEU A 151 21.49 21.40 -34.74
CA LEU A 151 20.55 22.05 -35.65
C LEU A 151 21.04 21.86 -37.10
N PRO A 152 20.14 21.59 -38.07
CA PRO A 152 20.51 21.56 -39.49
C PRO A 152 21.15 22.88 -39.91
N ARG A 153 22.10 22.82 -40.87
CA ARG A 153 22.80 24.01 -41.40
C ARG A 153 21.84 25.08 -41.88
N ASP A 154 20.78 24.68 -42.56
CA ASP A 154 19.71 25.55 -43.07
C ASP A 154 19.00 26.38 -41.99
N ARG A 155 19.16 26.00 -40.70
CA ARG A 155 18.59 26.74 -39.56
C ARG A 155 19.56 27.73 -38.91
N ILE A 156 20.84 27.73 -39.31
CA ILE A 156 21.92 28.53 -38.71
C ILE A 156 22.57 29.44 -39.76
N GLU A 157 22.72 28.95 -40.99
CA GLU A 157 23.36 29.68 -42.07
C GLU A 157 22.43 30.76 -42.63
N GLN A 158 23.01 31.89 -43.02
CA GLN A 158 22.24 32.95 -43.68
C GLN A 158 21.85 32.51 -45.09
N SER A 159 20.55 32.54 -45.38
CA SER A 159 20.03 32.25 -46.71
C SER A 159 19.21 33.44 -47.24
N PRO A 160 19.14 33.65 -48.57
CA PRO A 160 18.21 34.61 -49.15
C PRO A 160 16.75 34.32 -48.73
N PRO A 161 15.86 35.33 -48.75
CA PRO A 161 14.44 35.11 -48.49
C PRO A 161 13.86 33.99 -49.38
N PHE A 162 13.02 33.13 -48.80
CA PHE A 162 12.36 31.99 -49.47
C PHE A 162 13.27 30.84 -49.96
N ALA A 163 14.59 30.88 -49.72
CA ALA A 163 15.50 29.81 -50.11
C ALA A 163 15.29 28.50 -49.32
N VAL A 164 14.81 28.61 -48.07
CA VAL A 164 14.47 27.47 -47.20
C VAL A 164 13.04 27.68 -46.72
N THR A 165 12.14 26.72 -46.98
CA THR A 165 10.72 26.79 -46.59
C THR A 165 10.34 25.53 -45.82
N GLY A 166 9.73 25.70 -44.65
CA GLY A 166 9.14 24.60 -43.87
C GLY A 166 7.68 24.42 -44.26
N LEU A 167 7.32 23.21 -44.66
CA LEU A 167 5.93 22.82 -44.89
C LEU A 167 5.49 21.92 -43.73
N ASP A 168 4.42 22.29 -43.05
CA ASP A 168 3.74 21.42 -42.09
C ASP A 168 2.26 21.32 -42.48
N PHE A 169 1.73 20.10 -42.42
CA PHE A 169 0.32 19.86 -42.71
C PHE A 169 -0.43 19.88 -41.40
N ALA A 170 -1.41 20.77 -41.28
CA ALA A 170 -2.41 20.61 -40.24
C ALA A 170 -3.06 19.23 -40.44
N GLY A 171 -3.13 18.43 -39.37
CA GLY A 171 -3.86 17.16 -39.38
C GLY A 171 -5.31 17.34 -39.82
N LEU A 172 -6.01 16.24 -40.08
CA LEU A 172 -7.35 16.24 -40.68
C LEU A 172 -8.33 17.19 -39.96
N ILE A 173 -8.78 18.24 -40.64
CA ILE A 173 -9.77 19.20 -40.13
C ILE A 173 -11.14 18.76 -40.63
N TYR A 174 -11.99 18.29 -39.72
CA TYR A 174 -13.39 18.01 -40.02
C TYR A 174 -14.22 19.28 -39.86
N SER A 175 -14.71 19.86 -40.96
CA SER A 175 -15.80 20.83 -40.91
C SER A 175 -17.12 20.07 -40.85
N GLY A 176 -17.75 20.02 -39.67
CA GLY A 176 -19.11 19.52 -39.55
C GLY A 176 -20.05 20.47 -40.27
N SER A 177 -20.54 20.11 -41.45
CA SER A 177 -21.71 20.74 -42.03
C SER A 177 -22.94 20.27 -41.25
N GLN A 178 -23.39 21.05 -40.28
CA GLN A 178 -24.76 20.90 -39.79
C GLN A 178 -25.69 21.43 -40.88
N ASN A 179 -26.45 20.52 -41.49
CA ASN A 179 -27.73 20.80 -42.12
C ASN A 179 -28.81 20.07 -41.32
#